data_AF-A0A0C9WLW4-F1
#
_entry.id   AF-A0A0C9WLW4-F1
#
_cell.length_a   1.000
_cell.length_b   1.000
_cell.length_c   1.000
_cell.angle_alpha   90.00
_cell.angle_beta   90.00
_cell.angle_gamma   90.00
#
_symmetry.space_group_name_H-M   'P 1'
#
loop_
_entity.id
_entity.type
_entity.pdbx_description
1 polymer ?
#
loop_
_entity_poly.entity_id
_entity_poly.type
_entity_poly.pdbx_seq_one_letter_code
_entity_poly.pdbx_strand_id
1 'polypeptide(L)' 'ARDAMDINGGDEVHDFVVEPPPTRHELLKAVLRIREYVDGSNDSLAWKIDGLLGSFTRQLRLEETHRMKDSTINDFFRSI' A
#
# COMPACT_ATOMS: atom_id res chain seq x y z
N ALA A 1 19.58 -16.28 -55.52
CA ALA A 1 18.44 -15.37 -55.30
C ALA A 1 18.43 -14.99 -53.82
N ARG A 2 18.01 -13.75 -53.54
CA ARG A 2 18.25 -12.96 -52.34
C ARG A 2 17.71 -13.54 -51.02
N ASP A 3 18.43 -13.22 -49.95
CA ASP A 3 18.01 -13.15 -48.56
C ASP A 3 16.69 -12.41 -48.34
N ALA A 4 15.93 -12.85 -47.34
CA ALA A 4 15.28 -12.07 -46.27
C ALA A 4 14.16 -12.91 -45.68
N MET A 5 14.51 -13.79 -44.73
CA MET A 5 13.52 -14.40 -43.85
C MET A 5 13.20 -13.34 -42.80
N ASP A 6 12.19 -12.51 -43.08
CA ASP A 6 11.61 -11.58 -42.10
C ASP A 6 10.96 -12.41 -40.98
N ILE A 7 11.77 -12.81 -40.01
CA ILE A 7 11.27 -13.21 -38.70
C ILE A 7 10.88 -11.90 -38.02
N ASN A 8 9.66 -11.45 -38.27
CA ASN A 8 9.00 -10.48 -37.43
C ASN A 8 8.78 -11.16 -36.07
N GLY A 9 9.85 -11.20 -35.27
CA GLY A 9 9.79 -11.40 -33.84
C GLY A 9 9.08 -10.18 -33.27
N GLY A 10 7.76 -10.19 -33.41
CA GLY A 10 6.88 -9.36 -32.61
C GLY A 10 7.16 -9.75 -31.17
N ASP A 11 8.09 -9.03 -30.57
CA ASP A 11 8.16 -8.86 -29.13
C ASP A 11 6.80 -8.24 -28.79
N GLU A 12 5.82 -9.10 -28.55
CA GLU A 12 4.67 -8.77 -27.75
C GLU A 12 5.26 -8.40 -26.39
N VAL A 13 5.75 -7.16 -26.29
CA VAL A 13 5.84 -6.44 -25.04
C VAL A 13 4.42 -6.47 -24.54
N HIS A 14 4.11 -7.52 -23.79
CA HIS A 14 2.99 -7.53 -22.89
C HIS A 14 3.32 -6.35 -21.98
N ASP A 15 2.73 -5.21 -22.32
CA ASP A 15 2.72 -4.01 -21.51
C ASP A 15 1.98 -4.44 -20.26
N PHE A 16 2.73 -5.07 -19.35
CA PHE A 16 2.23 -5.50 -18.06
C PHE A 16 1.87 -4.19 -17.38
N VAL A 17 0.58 -3.84 -17.46
CA VAL A 17 0.02 -2.72 -16.74
C VAL A 17 0.27 -3.01 -15.27
N VAL A 18 1.36 -2.46 -14.73
CA VAL A 18 1.69 -2.59 -13.32
C VAL A 18 0.66 -1.76 -12.59
N GLU A 19 -0.29 -2.42 -11.96
CA GLU A 19 -1.28 -1.75 -11.13
C GLU A 19 -0.54 -0.94 -10.05
N PRO A 20 -0.88 0.35 -9.87
CA PRO A 20 -0.22 1.15 -8.86
C PRO A 20 -0.43 0.51 -7.48
N PRO A 21 0.54 0.68 -6.57
CA PRO A 21 0.37 0.20 -5.21
C PRO A 21 -0.87 0.86 -4.57
N PRO A 22 -1.60 0.13 -3.70
CA PRO A 22 -2.78 0.66 -3.07
C PRO A 22 -2.45 1.90 -2.24
N THR A 23 -3.35 2.86 -2.28
CA THR A 23 -3.28 4.06 -1.47
C THR A 23 -3.47 3.72 0.01
N ARG A 24 -2.97 4.59 0.90
CA ARG A 24 -3.22 4.49 2.34
C ARG A 24 -4.71 4.40 2.66
N HIS A 25 -5.55 5.14 1.93
CA HIS A 25 -6.99 5.11 2.15
C HIS A 25 -7.60 3.73 1.83
N GLU A 26 -7.18 3.11 0.72
CA GLU A 26 -7.60 1.76 0.36
C GLU A 26 -7.13 0.72 1.37
N LEU A 27 -5.90 0.84 1.87
CA LEU A 27 -5.37 -0.02 2.93
C LEU A 27 -6.19 0.11 4.22
N LEU A 28 -6.52 1.33 4.65
CA LEU A 28 -7.35 1.57 5.83
C LEU A 28 -8.78 1.01 5.65
N LYS A 29 -9.34 1.12 4.44
CA LYS A 29 -10.64 0.53 4.12
C LYS A 29 -10.60 -1.00 4.18
N ALA A 30 -9.53 -1.61 3.67
CA ALA A 30 -9.33 -3.06 3.77
C ALA A 30 -9.22 -3.51 5.24
N VAL A 31 -8.47 -2.78 6.07
CA VAL A 31 -8.38 -3.04 7.52
C VAL A 31 -9.76 -3.05 8.18
N LEU A 32 -10.58 -2.03 7.91
CA LEU A 32 -11.94 -1.96 8.46
C LEU A 32 -12.78 -3.16 8.04
N ARG A 33 -12.70 -3.54 6.76
CA ARG A 33 -13.47 -4.68 6.24
C ARG A 33 -13.07 -6.01 6.87
N ILE A 34 -11.78 -6.19 7.13
CA ILE A 34 -11.29 -7.39 7.84
C ILE A 34 -11.80 -7.37 9.27
N ARG A 35 -11.70 -6.24 9.98
CA ARG A 35 -12.23 -6.11 11.36
C ARG A 35 -13.69 -6.50 11.45
N GLU A 36 -14.53 -5.96 10.58
CA GLU A 36 -15.97 -6.31 10.53
C GLU A 36 -16.21 -7.82 10.38
N TYR A 37 -15.34 -8.52 9.66
CA TYR A 37 -15.44 -9.98 9.49
C TYR A 37 -15.01 -10.74 10.76
N VAL A 38 -13.94 -10.31 11.43
CA VAL A 38 -13.46 -10.98 12.66
C VAL A 38 -14.23 -10.60 13.92
N ASP A 39 -14.88 -9.44 13.97
CA ASP A 39 -15.63 -8.96 15.17
C ASP A 39 -16.80 -9.89 15.54
N GLY A 40 -17.33 -10.64 14.56
CA GLY A 40 -18.33 -11.68 14.80
C GLY A 40 -17.78 -12.98 15.42
N SER A 41 -16.47 -13.12 15.56
CA SER A 41 -15.79 -14.35 15.99
C SER A 41 -15.10 -14.14 17.34
N ASN A 42 -15.63 -14.75 18.40
CA ASN A 42 -15.08 -14.63 19.76
C ASN A 42 -13.85 -15.54 20.01
N ASP A 43 -13.05 -15.79 18.96
CA ASP A 43 -11.93 -16.75 18.96
C ASP A 43 -10.57 -16.05 19.12
N SER A 44 -9.59 -16.78 19.65
CA SER A 44 -8.19 -16.36 19.82
C SER A 44 -7.56 -15.82 18.53
N LEU A 45 -7.99 -16.34 17.37
CA LEU A 45 -7.53 -15.87 16.07
C LEU A 45 -8.00 -14.43 15.77
N ALA A 46 -9.23 -14.07 16.12
CA ALA A 46 -9.77 -12.73 15.91
C ALA A 46 -8.96 -11.68 16.67
N TRP A 47 -8.65 -11.95 17.93
CA TRP A 47 -7.79 -11.09 18.76
C TRP A 47 -6.39 -10.87 18.17
N LYS A 48 -5.78 -11.93 17.61
CA LYS A 48 -4.48 -11.83 16.95
C LYS A 48 -4.56 -10.97 15.69
N ILE A 49 -5.60 -11.16 14.89
CA ILE A 49 -5.84 -10.37 13.68
C ILE A 49 -6.03 -8.90 14.05
N ASP A 50 -6.84 -8.59 15.07
CA ASP A 50 -7.04 -7.21 15.51
C ASP A 50 -5.77 -6.54 16.00
N GLY A 51 -4.92 -7.25 16.74
CA GLY A 51 -3.61 -6.77 17.15
C GLY A 51 -2.72 -6.41 15.96
N LEU A 52 -2.67 -7.28 14.95
CA LEU A 52 -1.91 -7.04 13.71
C LEU A 52 -2.45 -5.84 12.93
N LEU A 53 -3.77 -5.77 12.75
CA LEU A 53 -4.44 -4.65 12.08
C LEU A 53 -4.23 -3.32 12.81
N GLY A 54 -4.22 -3.35 14.15
CA GLY A 54 -3.89 -2.19 14.99
C GLY A 54 -2.47 -1.68 14.75
N SER A 55 -1.49 -2.59 14.79
CA SER A 55 -0.08 -2.26 14.51
C SER A 55 0.10 -1.70 13.09
N PHE A 56 -0.50 -2.35 12.10
CA PHE A 56 -0.43 -1.92 10.71
C PHE A 56 -1.03 -0.52 10.50
N THR A 57 -2.21 -0.27 11.08
CA THR A 57 -2.85 1.06 11.03
C THR A 57 -1.96 2.15 11.65
N ARG A 58 -1.26 1.83 12.75
CA ARG A 58 -0.32 2.75 13.39
C ARG A 58 0.85 3.07 12.47
N GLN A 59 1.42 2.06 11.80
CA GLN A 59 2.52 2.25 10.84
C GLN A 59 2.09 3.17 9.68
N LEU A 60 0.94 2.91 9.07
CA LEU A 60 0.40 3.75 7.98
C LEU A 60 0.21 5.22 8.39
N ARG A 61 -0.13 5.48 9.66
CA ARG A 61 -0.24 6.85 10.19
C ARG A 61 1.13 7.49 10.41
N LEU A 62 2.10 6.75 10.94
CA LEU A 62 3.46 7.25 11.14
C LEU A 62 4.14 7.57 9.80
N GLU A 63 4.00 6.70 8.81
CA GLU A 63 4.49 6.94 7.46
C GLU A 63 3.89 8.22 6.87
N GLU A 64 2.58 8.45 7.06
CA GLU A 64 1.96 9.71 6.62
C GLU A 64 2.57 10.91 7.35
N THR A 65 2.70 10.86 8.67
CA THR A 65 3.32 11.94 9.45
C THR A 65 4.75 12.22 9.01
N HIS A 66 5.53 11.19 8.67
CA HIS A 66 6.88 11.38 8.14
C HIS A 66 6.90 11.92 6.71
N ARG A 67 5.88 11.61 5.90
CA ARG A 67 5.73 12.13 4.52
C ARG A 67 5.21 13.56 4.49
N MET A 68 4.51 14.01 5.53
CA MET A 68 4.21 15.43 5.73
C MET A 68 5.55 16.15 5.91
N LYS A 69 6.05 16.76 4.82
CA LYS A 69 7.18 17.70 4.81
C LYS A 69 7.12 18.55 6.08
N ASP A 70 8.27 18.74 6.74
CA ASP A 70 8.41 19.65 7.89
C ASP A 70 7.52 20.87 7.67
N SER A 71 6.36 20.85 8.32
CA SER A 71 5.41 21.93 8.16
C SER A 71 6.02 23.14 8.85
N THR A 72 5.61 24.35 8.48
CA THR A 72 6.11 25.61 9.08
C THR A 72 6.06 25.62 10.61
N ILE A 73 5.22 24.77 11.23
CA ILE A 73 5.18 24.51 12.68
C ILE A 73 6.46 23.83 13.19
N ASN A 74 6.96 22.80 12.51
CA ASN A 74 8.23 22.14 12.89
C ASN A 74 9.42 23.10 12.78
N ASP A 75 9.43 23.96 11.75
CA ASP A 75 10.49 24.95 11.57
C ASP A 75 10.42 26.06 12.63
N PHE A 76 9.22 26.50 13.00
CA PHE A 76 9.02 27.49 14.07
C PHE A 76 9.70 27.05 15.38
N PHE A 77 9.45 25.82 15.83
CA PHE A 77 10.07 25.28 17.06
C PHE A 77 11.56 24.95 16.93
N ARG A 78 12.12 24.84 15.72
CA ARG A 78 13.57 24.68 15.51
C ARG A 78 14.33 26.00 15.57
N SER A 79 13.63 27.14 15.54
CA SER A 79 14.22 28.49 15.53
C SER A 79 14.24 29.19 16.89
N ILE A 80 13.79 28.51 17.95
CA ILE A 80 13.84 28.96 19.36
C ILE A 80 14.98 28.21 20.06
#